data_AF-A0A1W1CTT2-F1
#
_entry.id   AF-A0A1W1CTT2-F1
#
_cell.length_a   1.000
_cell.length_b   1.000
_cell.length_c   1.000
_cell.angle_alpha   90.00
_cell.angle_beta   90.00
_cell.angle_gamma   90.00
#
_symmetry.space_group_name_H-M   'P 1'
#
loop_
_entity.id
_entity.type
_entity.pdbx_description
1 polymer ?
#
loop_
_entity_poly.entity_id
_entity_poly.type
_entity_poly.pdbx_seq_one_letter_code
_entity_poly.pdbx_strand_id
1 'polypeptide(L)'
;MIETLRNNDFSLVLSGGGALGISHLGVLHDLEKETLIPDEIIGTSMGGIVGACVAIGMKEAEIYDNIKKFSNLFNWMKFSLSGNAMIDNQKIALIFETLFGTRKMHETDIPLKLIATNLRNGHKRVFSAKDNISIKDAILCTMAIPGIFEEHVVKGETYGDGFLCENLGVNESDLDLILAVDVLGERSFDKGMPDNFFKTANMMEMFEKSVRLLIYNQSKSHIACSKKDILLLEPETVGYKTFYFHKYEAIRKLGLGLLQ
;
A
#
# COMPACT_ATOMS: atom_id res chain seq x y z
N MET A 1 -13.49 17.60 -5.81
CA MET A 1 -12.99 16.82 -4.65
C MET A 1 -12.36 17.72 -3.59
N ILE A 2 -11.48 18.64 -4.02
CA ILE A 2 -10.71 19.56 -3.15
C ILE A 2 -11.57 20.34 -2.15
N GLU A 3 -12.66 20.97 -2.58
CA GLU A 3 -13.51 21.77 -1.69
C GLU A 3 -14.15 20.92 -0.58
N THR A 4 -14.57 19.70 -0.89
CA THR A 4 -15.10 18.75 0.09
C THR A 4 -14.05 18.41 1.14
N LEU A 5 -12.83 18.07 0.72
CA LEU A 5 -11.72 17.73 1.62
C LEU A 5 -11.25 18.94 2.45
N ARG A 6 -11.29 20.15 1.89
CA ARG A 6 -10.86 21.38 2.58
C ARG A 6 -11.77 21.75 3.75
N ASN A 7 -13.04 21.37 3.66
CA ASN A 7 -14.09 21.79 4.59
C ASN A 7 -14.46 20.71 5.63
N ASN A 8 -13.81 19.54 5.61
CA ASN A 8 -14.14 18.41 6.47
C ASN A 8 -12.89 17.65 6.87
N ASP A 9 -12.89 17.09 8.09
CA ASP A 9 -11.88 16.15 8.52
C ASP A 9 -12.00 14.86 7.68
N PHE A 10 -10.88 14.31 7.22
CA PHE A 10 -10.90 13.14 6.34
C PHE A 10 -9.76 12.16 6.59
N SER A 11 -10.05 10.88 6.38
CA SER A 11 -9.05 9.81 6.39
C SER A 11 -8.50 9.57 5.00
N LEU A 12 -7.18 9.44 4.88
CA LEU A 12 -6.50 8.99 3.67
C LEU A 12 -6.29 7.47 3.73
N VAL A 13 -6.92 6.73 2.82
CA VAL A 13 -6.82 5.27 2.74
C VAL A 13 -5.98 4.89 1.51
N LEU A 14 -4.84 4.25 1.73
CA LEU A 14 -3.87 3.88 0.69
C LEU A 14 -3.80 2.37 0.51
N SER A 15 -4.23 1.87 -0.65
CA SER A 15 -4.23 0.43 -0.95
C SER A 15 -2.82 -0.15 -1.06
N GLY A 16 -2.70 -1.47 -0.87
CA GLY A 16 -1.54 -2.24 -1.31
C GLY A 16 -1.48 -2.38 -2.83
N GLY A 17 -0.29 -2.75 -3.35
CA GLY A 17 -0.07 -2.93 -4.79
C GLY A 17 1.40 -3.03 -5.23
N GLY A 18 2.33 -3.32 -4.32
CA GLY A 18 3.77 -3.35 -4.61
C GLY A 18 4.25 -2.06 -5.28
N ALA A 19 4.99 -2.16 -6.37
CA ALA A 19 5.49 -1.01 -7.14
C ALA A 19 4.37 -0.06 -7.60
N LEU A 20 3.14 -0.55 -7.80
CA LEU A 20 2.02 0.29 -8.22
C LEU A 20 1.65 1.32 -7.16
N GLY A 21 1.89 1.02 -5.88
CA GLY A 21 1.69 1.97 -4.78
C GLY A 21 2.61 3.20 -4.85
N ILE A 22 3.61 3.24 -5.74
CA ILE A 22 4.38 4.46 -6.02
C ILE A 22 3.48 5.56 -6.62
N SER A 23 2.34 5.21 -7.24
CA SER A 23 1.38 6.20 -7.74
C SER A 23 0.72 7.00 -6.61
N HIS A 24 0.70 6.49 -5.38
CA HIS A 24 0.26 7.25 -4.20
C HIS A 24 1.05 8.57 -4.06
N LEU A 25 2.32 8.60 -4.45
CA LEU A 25 3.12 9.83 -4.45
C LEU A 25 2.56 10.91 -5.37
N GLY A 26 1.93 10.53 -6.50
CA GLY A 26 1.26 11.50 -7.36
C GLY A 26 0.06 12.15 -6.67
N VAL A 27 -0.72 11.37 -5.91
CA VAL A 27 -1.85 11.90 -5.14
C VAL A 27 -1.36 12.75 -3.97
N LEU A 28 -0.30 12.32 -3.28
CA LEU A 28 0.32 13.13 -2.22
C LEU A 28 0.84 14.46 -2.74
N HIS A 29 1.41 14.49 -3.95
CA HIS A 29 1.83 15.72 -4.61
C HIS A 29 0.66 16.70 -4.80
N ASP A 30 -0.50 16.19 -5.24
CA ASP A 30 -1.71 17.01 -5.40
C ASP A 30 -2.23 17.50 -4.03
N LEU A 31 -2.24 16.64 -3.00
CA LEU A 31 -2.64 17.01 -1.64
C LEU A 31 -1.74 18.11 -1.06
N GLU A 32 -0.42 17.97 -1.17
CA GLU A 32 0.55 18.96 -0.71
C GLU A 32 0.36 20.31 -1.43
N LYS A 33 0.16 20.28 -2.75
CA LYS A 33 -0.07 21.48 -3.57
C LYS A 33 -1.32 22.23 -3.11
N GLU A 34 -2.38 21.52 -2.74
CA GLU A 34 -3.64 22.10 -2.27
C GLU A 34 -3.64 22.42 -0.76
N THR A 35 -2.55 22.08 -0.05
CA THR A 35 -2.40 22.20 1.40
C THR A 35 -3.48 21.41 2.16
N LEU A 36 -3.80 20.21 1.65
CA LEU A 36 -4.74 19.28 2.27
C LEU A 36 -3.96 18.26 3.08
N ILE A 37 -4.22 18.22 4.38
CA ILE A 37 -3.56 17.30 5.33
C ILE A 37 -4.65 16.35 5.85
N PRO A 38 -4.46 15.03 5.72
CA PRO A 38 -5.41 14.07 6.28
C PRO A 38 -5.29 14.02 7.81
N ASP A 39 -6.41 13.77 8.46
CA ASP A 39 -6.51 13.65 9.93
C ASP A 39 -6.20 12.24 10.43
N GLU A 40 -6.19 11.27 9.51
CA GLU A 40 -5.86 9.89 9.75
C GLU A 40 -5.36 9.24 8.45
N ILE A 41 -4.42 8.30 8.57
CA ILE A 41 -3.92 7.52 7.45
C ILE A 41 -4.10 6.03 7.74
N ILE A 42 -4.71 5.32 6.80
CA ILE A 42 -4.84 3.86 6.81
C ILE A 42 -4.09 3.33 5.59
N GLY A 43 -3.21 2.35 5.80
CA GLY A 43 -2.41 1.79 4.70
C GLY A 43 -2.21 0.29 4.79
N THR A 44 -2.12 -0.33 3.61
CA THR A 44 -1.77 -1.75 3.46
C THR A 44 -0.56 -1.89 2.54
N SER A 45 0.40 -2.75 2.90
CA SER A 45 1.59 -3.04 2.08
C SER A 45 2.32 -1.76 1.65
N MET A 46 2.51 -1.52 0.34
CA MET A 46 3.10 -0.27 -0.17
C MET A 46 2.33 0.99 0.26
N GLY A 47 1.00 0.95 0.33
CA GLY A 47 0.21 2.06 0.87
C GLY A 47 0.51 2.32 2.35
N GLY A 48 0.80 1.26 3.11
CA GLY A 48 1.29 1.36 4.49
C GLY A 48 2.68 1.98 4.60
N ILE A 49 3.61 1.63 3.70
CA ILE A 49 4.96 2.23 3.67
C ILE A 49 4.87 3.73 3.36
N VAL A 50 4.15 4.10 2.30
CA VAL A 50 3.97 5.51 1.91
C VAL A 50 3.23 6.28 3.01
N GLY A 51 2.14 5.72 3.52
CA GLY A 51 1.35 6.32 4.59
C GLY A 51 2.14 6.52 5.88
N ALA A 52 3.00 5.58 6.25
CA ALA A 52 3.86 5.72 7.42
C ALA A 52 4.89 6.84 7.26
N CYS A 53 5.46 7.04 6.07
CA CYS A 53 6.36 8.16 5.81
C CYS A 53 5.63 9.50 5.95
N VAL A 54 4.43 9.63 5.39
CA VAL A 54 3.60 10.84 5.53
C VAL A 54 3.22 11.07 6.99
N ALA A 55 2.86 10.01 7.70
CA ALA A 55 2.45 10.09 9.10
C ALA A 55 3.57 10.57 10.05
N ILE A 56 4.85 10.48 9.64
CA ILE A 56 5.99 11.05 10.40
C ILE A 56 6.49 12.40 9.84
N GLY A 57 5.69 13.04 8.98
CA GLY A 57 5.95 14.37 8.45
C GLY A 57 6.86 14.42 7.23
N MET A 58 7.17 13.30 6.57
CA MET A 58 7.95 13.33 5.32
C MET A 58 7.11 13.90 4.17
N LYS A 59 7.73 14.78 3.39
CA LYS A 59 7.12 15.32 2.16
C LYS A 59 7.23 14.33 1.02
N GLU A 60 6.33 14.43 0.05
CA GLU A 60 6.28 13.61 -1.16
C GLU A 60 7.63 13.51 -1.85
N ALA A 61 8.32 14.64 -2.04
CA ALA A 61 9.63 14.68 -2.66
C ALA A 61 10.69 13.86 -1.91
N GLU A 62 10.65 13.86 -0.57
CA GLU A 62 11.57 13.07 0.26
C GLU A 62 11.25 11.58 0.17
N ILE A 63 9.96 11.22 0.14
CA ILE A 63 9.53 9.83 -0.06
C ILE A 63 9.95 9.35 -1.46
N TYR A 64 9.78 10.18 -2.48
CA TYR A 64 10.21 9.89 -3.84
C TYR A 64 11.72 9.63 -3.93
N ASP A 65 12.54 10.47 -3.30
CA ASP A 65 13.99 10.28 -3.28
C ASP A 65 14.41 8.99 -2.57
N ASN A 66 13.71 8.61 -1.50
CA ASN A 66 13.91 7.33 -0.83
C ASN A 66 13.54 6.15 -1.75
N ILE A 67 12.37 6.18 -2.40
CA ILE A 67 11.97 5.15 -3.36
C ILE A 67 13.00 5.01 -4.49
N LYS A 68 13.51 6.12 -5.01
CA LYS A 68 14.55 6.14 -6.04
C LYS A 68 15.86 5.49 -5.57
N LYS A 69 16.31 5.76 -4.34
CA LYS A 69 17.51 5.12 -3.77
C LYS A 69 17.32 3.60 -3.64
N PHE A 70 16.14 3.18 -3.23
CA PHE A 70 15.86 1.77 -2.96
C PHE A 70 15.40 1.00 -4.21
N SER A 71 15.07 1.66 -5.32
CA SER A 71 14.56 1.00 -6.53
C SER A 71 15.49 -0.11 -7.03
N ASN A 72 16.81 0.06 -6.88
CA ASN A 72 17.80 -0.96 -7.26
C ASN A 72 17.72 -2.21 -6.38
N LEU A 73 17.47 -2.06 -5.07
CA LEU A 73 17.22 -3.20 -4.19
C LEU A 73 15.92 -3.89 -4.57
N PHE A 74 14.85 -3.12 -4.82
CA PHE A 74 13.58 -3.67 -5.26
C PHE A 74 13.66 -4.37 -6.63
N ASN A 75 14.55 -3.94 -7.52
CA ASN A 75 14.81 -4.64 -8.78
C ASN A 75 15.60 -5.94 -8.58
N TRP A 76 16.53 -5.98 -7.63
CA TRP A 76 17.23 -7.22 -7.26
C TRP A 76 16.24 -8.27 -6.74
N MET A 77 15.20 -7.85 -6.02
CA MET A 77 14.13 -8.75 -5.56
C MET A 77 13.40 -9.43 -6.71
N LYS A 78 13.09 -8.70 -7.80
CA LYS A 78 12.54 -9.30 -9.03
C LYS A 78 13.45 -10.40 -9.60
N PHE A 79 14.77 -10.23 -9.52
CA PHE A 79 15.74 -11.22 -9.98
C PHE A 79 15.80 -12.45 -9.06
N SER A 80 15.75 -12.26 -7.74
CA SER A 80 15.71 -13.36 -6.76
C SER A 80 14.49 -14.26 -6.96
N LEU A 81 13.32 -13.66 -7.24
CA LEU A 81 12.07 -14.39 -7.53
C LEU A 81 12.13 -15.19 -8.85
N SER A 82 12.97 -14.79 -9.81
CA SER A 82 13.16 -15.55 -11.06
C SER A 82 13.93 -16.86 -10.86
N GLY A 83 14.55 -17.05 -9.68
CA GLY A 83 15.29 -18.26 -9.28
C GLY A 83 14.61 -19.08 -8.18
N ASN A 84 13.31 -18.89 -7.91
CA ASN A 84 12.56 -19.56 -6.83
C ASN A 84 13.09 -19.32 -5.40
N ALA A 85 13.84 -18.25 -5.16
CA ALA A 85 14.30 -17.90 -3.82
C ALA A 85 13.33 -16.92 -3.14
N MET A 86 13.02 -17.20 -1.87
CA MET A 86 12.33 -16.27 -0.98
C MET A 86 13.27 -15.12 -0.61
N ILE A 87 12.74 -13.90 -0.50
CA ILE A 87 13.56 -12.73 -0.20
C ILE A 87 13.69 -12.59 1.32
N ASP A 88 14.93 -12.69 1.81
CA ASP A 88 15.28 -12.33 3.18
C ASP A 88 15.02 -10.83 3.40
N ASN A 89 14.22 -10.53 4.43
CA ASN A 89 13.78 -9.19 4.77
C ASN A 89 14.86 -8.31 5.41
N GLN A 90 16.06 -8.83 5.74
CA GLN A 90 17.12 -8.07 6.42
C GLN A 90 17.46 -6.73 5.74
N LYS A 91 17.62 -6.72 4.41
CA LYS A 91 17.94 -5.49 3.68
C LYS A 91 16.81 -4.47 3.72
N ILE A 92 15.56 -4.94 3.72
CA ILE A 92 14.38 -4.07 3.77
C ILE A 92 14.17 -3.56 5.21
N ALA A 93 14.40 -4.40 6.20
CA ALA A 93 14.36 -4.02 7.61
C ALA A 93 15.36 -2.89 7.92
N LEU A 94 16.56 -2.92 7.34
CA LEU A 94 17.56 -1.84 7.46
C LEU A 94 17.08 -0.53 6.83
N ILE A 95 16.35 -0.59 5.71
CA ILE A 95 15.73 0.60 5.10
C ILE A 95 14.73 1.21 6.08
N PHE A 96 13.84 0.38 6.63
CA PHE A 96 12.83 0.86 7.58
C PHE A 96 13.43 1.33 8.90
N GLU A 97 14.52 0.73 9.35
CA GLU A 97 15.29 1.24 10.49
C GLU A 97 15.90 2.61 10.18
N THR A 98 16.39 2.83 8.96
CA THR A 98 16.90 4.14 8.54
C THR A 98 15.78 5.19 8.45
N LEU A 99 14.60 4.82 7.97
CA LEU A 99 13.46 5.74 7.80
C LEU A 99 12.76 6.06 9.11
N PHE A 100 12.47 5.03 9.92
CA PHE A 100 11.60 5.14 11.09
C PHE A 100 12.36 5.06 12.42
N GLY A 101 13.61 4.60 12.41
CA GLY A 101 14.39 4.39 13.63
C GLY A 101 13.68 3.46 14.61
N THR A 102 13.61 3.89 15.87
CA THR A 102 12.87 3.19 16.93
C THR A 102 11.46 3.74 17.14
N ARG A 103 10.94 4.58 16.23
CA ARG A 103 9.63 5.21 16.40
C ARG A 103 8.53 4.15 16.50
N LYS A 104 7.58 4.43 17.37
CA LYS A 104 6.39 3.63 17.61
C LYS A 104 5.18 4.24 16.93
N MET A 105 4.16 3.41 16.75
CA MET A 105 2.91 3.82 16.10
C MET A 105 2.22 5.02 16.76
N HIS A 106 2.43 5.24 18.06
CA HIS A 106 1.86 6.38 18.81
C HIS A 106 2.71 7.67 18.72
N GLU A 107 3.83 7.65 18.01
CA GLU A 107 4.77 8.77 17.86
C GLU A 107 4.67 9.41 16.46
N THR A 108 3.62 9.10 15.70
CA THR A 108 3.34 9.71 14.39
C THR A 108 2.65 11.07 14.57
N ASP A 109 2.95 12.01 13.68
CA ASP A 109 2.31 13.33 13.63
C ASP A 109 0.85 13.24 13.19
N ILE A 110 0.54 12.30 12.29
CA ILE A 110 -0.82 11.95 11.86
C ILE A 110 -1.14 10.53 12.36
N PRO A 111 -2.31 10.27 12.96
CA PRO A 111 -2.74 8.93 13.33
C PRO A 111 -2.57 7.92 12.18
N LEU A 112 -1.81 6.86 12.42
CA LEU A 112 -1.51 5.82 11.43
C LEU A 112 -2.14 4.48 11.82
N LYS A 113 -2.79 3.84 10.85
CA LYS A 113 -3.27 2.46 10.92
C LYS A 113 -2.67 1.61 9.81
N LEU A 114 -2.10 0.46 10.17
CA LEU A 114 -1.49 -0.48 9.21
C LEU A 114 -2.19 -1.84 9.29
N ILE A 115 -2.64 -2.35 8.14
CA ILE A 115 -3.42 -3.59 8.07
C ILE A 115 -2.51 -4.77 7.75
N ALA A 116 -2.54 -5.81 8.58
CA ALA A 116 -1.87 -7.08 8.35
C ALA A 116 -2.85 -8.24 8.57
N THR A 117 -2.45 -9.42 8.14
CA THR A 117 -3.24 -10.65 8.30
C THR A 117 -2.56 -11.55 9.30
N ASN A 118 -3.25 -11.96 10.37
CA ASN A 118 -2.75 -13.02 11.25
C ASN A 118 -2.82 -14.36 10.50
N LEU A 119 -1.67 -14.99 10.23
CA LEU A 119 -1.59 -16.19 9.40
C LEU A 119 -2.07 -17.46 10.10
N ARG A 120 -2.23 -17.44 11.42
CA ARG A 120 -2.72 -18.59 12.18
C ARG A 120 -4.23 -18.76 12.08
N ASN A 121 -4.98 -17.66 12.00
CA ASN A 121 -6.45 -17.68 11.99
C ASN A 121 -7.09 -16.94 10.80
N GLY A 122 -6.31 -16.27 9.96
CA GLY A 122 -6.80 -15.50 8.82
C GLY A 122 -7.48 -14.18 9.20
N HIS A 123 -7.48 -13.79 10.47
CA HIS A 123 -8.13 -12.56 10.92
C HIS A 123 -7.29 -11.33 10.59
N LYS A 124 -8.01 -10.25 10.26
CA LYS A 124 -7.43 -8.91 10.10
C LYS A 124 -6.86 -8.40 11.41
N ARG A 125 -5.65 -7.83 11.34
CA ARG A 125 -4.98 -7.11 12.42
C ARG A 125 -4.69 -5.69 11.95
N VAL A 126 -5.21 -4.70 12.66
CA VAL A 126 -4.93 -3.27 12.40
C VAL A 126 -4.00 -2.75 13.49
N PHE A 127 -2.73 -2.52 13.17
CA PHE A 127 -1.78 -1.88 14.07
C PHE A 127 -2.05 -0.37 14.10
N SER A 128 -2.12 0.24 15.28
CA SER A 128 -2.44 1.67 15.45
C SER A 128 -1.67 2.30 16.61
N ALA A 129 -1.90 3.58 16.90
CA ALA A 129 -1.36 4.26 18.08
C ALA A 129 -1.71 3.58 19.42
N LYS A 130 -2.74 2.71 19.45
CA LYS A 130 -3.08 1.92 20.65
C LYS A 130 -2.07 0.79 20.92
N ASP A 131 -1.21 0.50 19.95
CA ASP A 131 -0.26 -0.60 20.01
C ASP A 131 1.15 -0.10 20.37
N ASN A 132 1.73 -0.67 21.43
CA ASN A 132 3.14 -0.50 21.73
C ASN A 132 3.98 -1.41 20.80
N ILE A 133 4.14 -0.97 19.54
CA ILE A 133 4.89 -1.62 18.47
C ILE A 133 5.65 -0.55 17.66
N SER A 134 6.83 -0.90 17.15
CA SER A 134 7.58 -0.02 16.25
C SER A 134 6.86 0.09 14.90
N ILE A 135 6.99 1.25 14.23
CA ILE A 135 6.46 1.43 12.88
C ILE A 135 7.11 0.41 11.93
N LYS A 136 8.42 0.18 12.09
CA LYS A 136 9.18 -0.84 11.34
C LYS A 136 8.50 -2.22 11.42
N ASP A 137 8.20 -2.71 12.62
CA ASP A 137 7.61 -4.04 12.78
C ASP A 137 6.20 -4.12 12.18
N ALA A 138 5.39 -3.08 12.38
CA ALA A 138 4.06 -3.03 11.78
C ALA A 138 4.12 -3.02 10.24
N ILE A 139 5.10 -2.32 9.65
CA ILE A 139 5.33 -2.33 8.20
C ILE A 139 5.82 -3.71 7.73
N LEU A 140 6.75 -4.34 8.44
CA LEU A 140 7.21 -5.69 8.10
C LEU A 140 6.05 -6.70 8.11
N CYS A 141 5.09 -6.56 9.02
CA CYS A 141 3.85 -7.34 8.99
C CYS A 141 2.99 -7.04 7.75
N THR A 142 2.70 -5.76 7.46
CA THR A 142 1.77 -5.38 6.38
C THR A 142 2.31 -5.66 4.97
N MET A 143 3.62 -5.82 4.79
CA MET A 143 4.24 -6.07 3.48
C MET A 143 4.65 -7.53 3.21
N ALA A 144 4.41 -8.44 4.15
CA ALA A 144 4.90 -9.83 4.08
C ALA A 144 4.05 -10.70 3.12
N ILE A 145 4.21 -10.47 1.81
CA ILE A 145 3.49 -11.19 0.76
C ILE A 145 3.92 -12.67 0.76
N PRO A 146 2.99 -13.64 0.96
CA PRO A 146 3.31 -15.06 0.97
C PRO A 146 4.00 -15.53 -0.31
N GLY A 147 5.07 -16.31 -0.14
CA GLY A 147 5.88 -16.82 -1.25
C GLY A 147 6.85 -15.80 -1.86
N ILE A 148 6.84 -14.55 -1.40
CA ILE A 148 7.74 -13.48 -1.85
C ILE A 148 8.64 -13.03 -0.69
N PHE A 149 8.05 -12.71 0.46
CA PHE A 149 8.72 -12.20 1.67
C PHE A 149 8.47 -13.12 2.85
N GLU A 150 9.44 -13.18 3.78
CA GLU A 150 9.28 -13.89 5.05
C GLU A 150 8.17 -13.26 5.88
N GLU A 151 7.37 -14.11 6.52
CA GLU A 151 6.39 -13.70 7.51
C GLU A 151 7.06 -12.99 8.70
N HIS A 152 6.36 -12.02 9.29
CA HIS A 152 6.90 -11.31 10.46
C HIS A 152 6.22 -11.76 11.74
N VAL A 153 7.01 -12.03 12.77
CA VAL A 153 6.51 -12.50 14.07
C VAL A 153 6.56 -11.38 15.08
N VAL A 154 5.41 -11.04 15.66
CA VAL A 154 5.29 -10.03 16.71
C VAL A 154 4.57 -10.63 17.91
N LYS A 155 5.22 -10.61 19.08
CA LYS A 155 4.67 -11.14 20.34
C LYS A 155 4.17 -12.59 20.24
N GLY A 156 4.85 -13.42 19.45
CA GLY A 156 4.52 -14.83 19.26
C GLY A 156 3.40 -15.10 18.24
N GLU A 157 2.83 -14.07 17.62
CA GLU A 157 1.87 -14.19 16.54
C GLU A 157 2.54 -13.92 15.19
N THR A 158 2.15 -14.68 14.18
CA THR A 158 2.74 -14.63 12.84
C THR A 158 1.83 -13.88 11.89
N TYR A 159 2.40 -12.91 11.17
CA TYR A 159 1.67 -12.01 10.29
C TYR A 159 2.17 -12.05 8.84
N GLY A 160 1.22 -11.91 7.92
CA GLY A 160 1.44 -11.71 6.49
C GLY A 160 0.79 -10.42 6.00
N ASP A 161 0.99 -10.12 4.72
CA ASP A 161 0.48 -8.90 4.09
C ASP A 161 -1.04 -8.72 4.28
N GLY A 162 -1.47 -7.47 4.45
CA GLY A 162 -2.87 -7.12 4.67
C GLY A 162 -3.78 -7.41 3.48
N PHE A 163 -3.25 -7.54 2.25
CA PHE A 163 -4.09 -7.86 1.08
C PHE A 163 -4.87 -9.16 1.24
N LEU A 164 -4.37 -10.11 2.04
CA LEU A 164 -5.04 -11.39 2.30
C LEU A 164 -6.37 -11.23 3.06
N CYS A 165 -6.56 -10.13 3.81
CA CYS A 165 -7.79 -9.88 4.57
C CYS A 165 -8.51 -8.59 4.17
N GLU A 166 -7.80 -7.48 3.97
CA GLU A 166 -8.36 -6.19 3.50
C GLU A 166 -7.27 -5.28 2.90
N ASN A 167 -7.20 -5.19 1.57
CA ASN A 167 -6.22 -4.38 0.85
C ASN A 167 -6.55 -2.88 0.86
N LEU A 168 -7.82 -2.51 0.73
CA LEU A 168 -8.30 -1.13 0.81
C LEU A 168 -9.16 -0.97 2.07
N GLY A 169 -8.50 -0.51 3.15
CA GLY A 169 -9.03 -0.45 4.51
C GLY A 169 -10.09 0.62 4.80
N VAL A 170 -11.06 0.84 3.92
CA VAL A 170 -12.07 1.91 4.07
C VAL A 170 -12.89 1.79 5.34
N ASN A 171 -13.10 0.57 5.84
CA ASN A 171 -13.89 0.35 7.05
C ASN A 171 -13.10 0.51 8.35
N GLU A 172 -11.78 0.76 8.26
CA GLU A 172 -10.90 1.03 9.40
C GLU A 172 -10.76 2.52 9.70
N SER A 173 -11.38 3.37 8.89
CA SER A 173 -11.44 4.82 9.13
C SER A 173 -12.28 5.14 10.36
N ASP A 174 -11.73 5.95 11.27
CA ASP A 174 -12.51 6.51 12.38
C ASP A 174 -13.40 7.68 11.92
N LEU A 175 -13.08 8.30 10.78
CA LEU A 175 -13.81 9.43 10.19
C LEU A 175 -14.84 8.99 9.15
N ASP A 176 -15.84 9.84 8.89
CA ASP A 176 -16.92 9.55 7.94
C ASP A 176 -16.54 9.82 6.48
N LEU A 177 -15.72 10.86 6.25
CA LEU A 177 -15.19 11.19 4.93
C LEU A 177 -13.86 10.49 4.69
N ILE A 178 -13.75 9.81 3.55
CA ILE A 178 -12.55 9.05 3.16
C ILE A 178 -12.09 9.51 1.79
N LEU A 179 -10.80 9.84 1.66
CA LEU A 179 -10.10 9.85 0.38
C LEU A 179 -9.39 8.50 0.21
N ALA A 180 -9.94 7.63 -0.63
CA ALA A 180 -9.37 6.32 -0.91
C ALA A 180 -8.59 6.32 -2.22
N VAL A 181 -7.35 5.82 -2.21
CA VAL A 181 -6.54 5.62 -3.41
C VAL A 181 -6.35 4.12 -3.63
N ASP A 182 -7.01 3.59 -4.66
CA ASP A 182 -6.91 2.18 -5.04
C ASP A 182 -6.09 2.00 -6.32
N VAL A 183 -4.86 1.51 -6.18
CA VAL A 183 -3.94 1.29 -7.31
C VAL A 183 -4.19 -0.04 -8.03
N LEU A 184 -5.09 -0.86 -7.49
CA LEU A 184 -5.54 -2.15 -8.02
C LEU A 184 -7.07 -2.16 -8.26
N GLY A 185 -7.67 -0.98 -8.40
CA GLY A 185 -9.07 -0.78 -8.74
C GLY A 185 -9.43 -1.16 -10.18
N GLU A 186 -10.60 -0.72 -10.65
CA GLU A 186 -11.15 -1.09 -11.98
C GLU A 186 -10.18 -0.74 -13.11
N ARG A 187 -9.50 0.41 -13.01
CA ARG A 187 -8.53 0.92 -13.99
C ARG A 187 -7.18 0.18 -14.00
N SER A 188 -7.03 -0.85 -13.18
CA SER A 188 -5.84 -1.73 -13.19
C SER A 188 -6.00 -2.95 -14.11
N PHE A 189 -7.20 -3.17 -14.65
CA PHE A 189 -7.55 -4.29 -15.53
C PHE A 189 -7.72 -3.84 -16.98
N ASP A 190 -7.41 -4.75 -17.91
CA ASP A 190 -7.75 -4.58 -19.32
C ASP A 190 -9.27 -4.68 -19.50
N LYS A 191 -9.83 -3.86 -20.40
CA LYS A 191 -11.27 -3.85 -20.70
C LYS A 191 -11.67 -5.03 -21.61
N GLY A 192 -10.71 -5.67 -22.25
CA GLY A 192 -10.90 -6.90 -23.03
C GLY A 192 -10.42 -8.14 -22.28
N MET A 193 -11.06 -9.30 -22.51
CA MET A 193 -10.53 -10.57 -22.02
C MET A 193 -9.33 -10.99 -22.89
N PRO A 194 -8.11 -11.13 -22.34
CA PRO A 194 -6.97 -11.57 -23.12
C PRO A 194 -7.19 -13.00 -23.61
N ASP A 195 -6.90 -13.27 -24.89
CA ASP A 195 -6.78 -14.63 -25.38
C ASP A 195 -5.76 -15.38 -24.49
N ASN A 196 -6.14 -16.56 -23.99
CA ASN A 196 -5.27 -17.40 -23.17
C ASN A 196 -4.81 -16.77 -21.83
N PHE A 197 -5.68 -16.03 -21.12
CA PHE A 197 -5.41 -15.31 -19.86
C PHE A 197 -4.40 -15.96 -18.88
N PHE A 198 -4.49 -17.28 -18.67
CA PHE A 198 -3.57 -18.06 -17.83
C PHE A 198 -2.60 -18.97 -18.62
N LYS A 199 -2.87 -19.31 -19.88
CA LYS A 199 -2.10 -20.33 -20.62
C LYS A 199 -0.73 -19.82 -21.12
N THR A 200 -0.50 -18.51 -21.13
CA THR A 200 0.77 -17.88 -21.56
C THR A 200 1.61 -17.34 -20.39
N ALA A 201 1.11 -17.45 -19.16
CA ALA A 201 1.74 -16.89 -17.97
C ALA A 201 2.61 -17.92 -17.25
N ASN A 202 3.78 -17.49 -16.75
CA ASN A 202 4.54 -18.27 -15.78
C ASN A 202 3.86 -18.24 -14.39
N MET A 203 4.26 -19.11 -13.47
CA MET A 203 3.64 -19.23 -12.14
C MET A 203 3.56 -17.90 -11.38
N MET A 204 4.60 -17.06 -11.47
CA MET A 204 4.61 -15.75 -10.82
C MET A 204 3.61 -14.78 -11.45
N GLU A 205 3.48 -14.78 -12.78
CA GLU A 205 2.48 -13.96 -13.45
C GLU A 205 1.06 -14.46 -13.18
N MET A 206 0.84 -15.77 -13.09
CA MET A 206 -0.44 -16.35 -12.69
C MET A 206 -0.80 -15.97 -11.25
N PHE A 207 0.17 -16.03 -10.34
CA PHE A 207 0.02 -15.60 -8.95
C PHE A 207 -0.35 -14.11 -8.89
N GLU A 208 0.40 -13.24 -9.57
CA GLU A 208 0.13 -11.81 -9.62
C GLU A 208 -1.27 -11.50 -10.16
N LYS A 209 -1.68 -12.11 -11.28
CA LYS A 209 -3.03 -11.92 -11.85
C LYS A 209 -4.13 -12.37 -10.89
N SER A 210 -3.94 -13.50 -10.22
CA SER A 210 -4.89 -14.03 -9.24
C SER A 210 -5.03 -13.10 -8.03
N VAL A 211 -3.91 -12.61 -7.50
CA VAL A 211 -3.88 -11.66 -6.38
C VAL A 211 -4.56 -10.34 -6.75
N ARG A 212 -4.30 -9.78 -7.94
CA ARG A 212 -4.97 -8.56 -8.41
C ARG A 212 -6.50 -8.75 -8.47
N LEU A 213 -6.97 -9.85 -9.04
CA LEU A 213 -8.41 -10.16 -9.09
C LEU A 213 -9.02 -10.29 -7.70
N LEU A 214 -8.34 -10.97 -6.78
CA LEU A 214 -8.78 -11.10 -5.38
C LEU A 214 -8.92 -9.72 -4.73
N ILE A 215 -7.87 -8.90 -4.81
CA ILE A 215 -7.83 -7.55 -4.25
C ILE A 215 -8.96 -6.69 -4.82
N TYR A 216 -9.17 -6.71 -6.14
CA TYR A 216 -10.22 -5.92 -6.76
C TYR A 216 -11.63 -6.30 -6.28
N ASN A 217 -11.91 -7.60 -6.17
CA ASN A 217 -13.20 -8.06 -5.65
C ASN A 217 -13.39 -7.68 -4.17
N GLN A 218 -12.32 -7.74 -3.39
CA GLN A 218 -12.29 -7.30 -1.99
C GLN A 218 -12.57 -5.80 -1.87
N SER A 219 -11.81 -4.93 -2.57
CA SER A 219 -12.02 -3.48 -2.59
C SER A 219 -13.46 -3.14 -2.96
N LYS A 220 -13.98 -3.71 -4.06
CA LYS A 220 -15.36 -3.49 -4.52
C LYS A 220 -16.39 -3.86 -3.45
N SER A 221 -16.18 -5.00 -2.77
CA SER A 221 -17.08 -5.46 -1.72
C SER A 221 -17.03 -4.55 -0.49
N HIS A 222 -15.85 -4.13 -0.05
CA HIS A 222 -15.71 -3.23 1.10
C HIS A 222 -16.27 -1.85 0.84
N ILE A 223 -16.06 -1.29 -0.36
CA ILE A 223 -16.65 -0.01 -0.77
C ILE A 223 -18.18 -0.12 -0.80
N ALA A 224 -18.74 -1.15 -1.45
CA ALA A 224 -20.18 -1.31 -1.60
C ALA A 224 -20.90 -1.55 -0.25
N CYS A 225 -20.22 -2.18 0.71
CA CYS A 225 -20.77 -2.44 2.05
C CYS A 225 -20.45 -1.33 3.07
N SER A 226 -19.62 -0.34 2.70
CA SER A 226 -19.27 0.75 3.61
C SER A 226 -20.44 1.71 3.78
N LYS A 227 -20.52 2.30 4.97
CA LYS A 227 -21.47 3.40 5.27
C LYS A 227 -20.80 4.77 5.23
N LYS A 228 -19.54 4.81 4.82
CA LYS A 228 -18.67 5.99 4.80
C LYS A 228 -18.81 6.73 3.47
N ASP A 229 -18.56 8.04 3.47
CA ASP A 229 -18.51 8.85 2.27
C ASP A 229 -17.13 8.71 1.62
N ILE A 230 -17.04 7.90 0.55
CA ILE A 230 -15.77 7.53 -0.08
C ILE A 230 -15.57 8.34 -1.37
N LEU A 231 -14.56 9.21 -1.37
CA LEU A 231 -13.96 9.81 -2.56
C LEU A 231 -12.89 8.85 -3.07
N LEU A 232 -13.20 8.10 -4.14
CA LEU A 232 -12.31 7.09 -4.69
C LEU A 232 -11.45 7.64 -5.84
N LEU A 233 -10.14 7.49 -5.73
CA LEU A 233 -9.16 7.75 -6.78
C LEU A 233 -8.54 6.44 -7.26
N GLU A 234 -8.58 6.22 -8.57
CA GLU A 234 -7.99 5.04 -9.22
C GLU A 234 -6.96 5.47 -10.28
N PRO A 235 -5.66 5.39 -9.97
CA PRO A 235 -4.61 5.56 -10.96
C PRO A 235 -4.70 4.50 -12.08
N GLU A 236 -4.39 4.88 -13.32
CA GLU A 236 -4.43 3.97 -14.48
C GLU A 236 -3.19 3.05 -14.51
N THR A 237 -3.25 1.92 -13.81
CA THR A 237 -2.09 1.03 -13.58
C THR A 237 -2.03 -0.19 -14.50
N VAL A 238 -2.96 -0.33 -15.46
CA VAL A 238 -3.05 -1.49 -16.36
C VAL A 238 -1.73 -1.84 -17.10
N GLY A 239 -0.93 -0.83 -17.45
CA GLY A 239 0.34 -1.00 -18.16
C GLY A 239 1.53 -1.42 -17.30
N TYR A 240 1.36 -1.59 -15.98
CA TYR A 240 2.45 -1.83 -15.04
C TYR A 240 2.20 -3.06 -14.18
N LYS A 241 3.30 -3.71 -13.75
CA LYS A 241 3.28 -4.88 -12.86
C LYS A 241 3.70 -4.50 -11.43
N THR A 242 3.23 -5.30 -10.48
CA THR A 242 3.44 -5.20 -9.02
C THR A 242 4.92 -5.18 -8.63
N PHE A 243 5.82 -5.69 -9.47
CA PHE A 243 7.27 -5.74 -9.20
C PHE A 243 8.10 -4.83 -10.11
N TYR A 244 7.50 -3.85 -10.80
CA TYR A 244 8.21 -2.93 -11.71
C TYR A 244 8.79 -1.69 -11.01
N PHE A 245 9.56 -1.90 -9.94
CA PHE A 245 10.12 -0.80 -9.15
C PHE A 245 11.10 0.11 -9.92
N HIS A 246 11.80 -0.39 -10.96
CA HIS A 246 12.58 0.44 -11.90
C HIS A 246 11.75 1.50 -12.67
N LYS A 247 10.42 1.37 -12.72
CA LYS A 247 9.52 2.32 -13.40
C LYS A 247 8.96 3.38 -12.46
N TYR A 248 9.59 3.61 -11.30
CA TYR A 248 9.11 4.52 -10.25
C TYR A 248 8.68 5.90 -10.79
N GLU A 249 9.42 6.52 -11.71
CA GLU A 249 9.07 7.83 -12.27
C GLU A 249 7.76 7.78 -13.07
N ALA A 250 7.58 6.75 -13.90
CA ALA A 250 6.40 6.60 -14.73
C ALA A 250 5.17 6.21 -13.89
N ILE A 251 5.36 5.35 -12.88
CA ILE A 251 4.27 4.94 -11.97
C ILE A 251 3.82 6.12 -11.10
N ARG A 252 4.74 6.94 -10.58
CA ARG A 252 4.39 8.18 -9.84
C ARG A 252 3.46 9.08 -10.65
N LYS A 253 3.74 9.25 -11.95
CA LYS A 253 2.94 10.12 -12.84
C LYS A 253 1.48 9.70 -12.95
N LEU A 254 1.16 8.43 -12.72
CA LEU A 254 -0.21 7.90 -12.80
C LEU A 254 -1.13 8.45 -11.70
N GLY A 255 -0.56 8.92 -10.58
CA GLY A 255 -1.33 9.52 -9.50
C GLY A 255 -1.50 11.04 -9.59
N LEU A 256 -0.81 11.70 -10.52
CA LEU A 256 -0.82 13.17 -10.63
C LEU A 256 -2.10 13.66 -11.29
N GLY A 257 -2.64 14.78 -10.81
CA GLY A 257 -3.82 15.44 -11.37
C GLY A 257 -5.13 14.69 -11.12
N LEU A 258 -5.14 13.69 -10.24
CA LEU A 258 -6.34 12.91 -9.93
C LEU A 258 -7.28 13.63 -8.97
N LEU A 259 -6.78 14.62 -8.22
CA LEU A 259 -7.55 15.34 -7.20
C LEU A 259 -8.43 16.49 -7.77
N GLN A 260 -8.36 16.74 -9.08
CA GLN A 260 -9.06 17.86 -9.75
C GLN A 260 -10.58 17.78 -9.62
#